data_AF-A0AAU3JRK8-F1
#
_entry.id   AF-A0AAU3JRK8-F1
#
_cell.length_a   1.000
_cell.length_b   1.000
_cell.length_c   1.000
_cell.angle_alpha   90.00
_cell.angle_beta   90.00
_cell.angle_gamma   90.00
#
_symmetry.space_group_name_H-M   'P 1'
#
loop_
_entity.id
_entity.type
_entity.pdbx_description
1 polymer ?
#
loop_
_entity_poly.entity_id
_entity_poly.type
_entity_poly.pdbx_seq_one_letter_code
_entity_poly.pdbx_strand_id
1 'polypeptide(L)'
;MNWDDTTDESTAPERLVAASADGEDQAVEAALRPKDLDEFIGQEKVREQLDLVLRAARARGATADHVLLSGAPGLGKTTLSMIIAAEMGAPIRITSGPAIQHAGDLAAILSSLQEGEVLFLDEIHRMSRPAEEMLYMAMEDFRVDVIVGKGPGATAIPLELPPFTLVGATTRAGLLPPPLRDRFGFTAHMEFYEPAELQRVIHRSANLLDVEIGTEGAAEIAGRSRGTPRIANRLLRRVRDYAQVKADGVITRAIAEAALKVYEVDARGLDRLDRGVLEALLKLFGGGPVGLSTLAVAVGEERETVEEVAEPFLVREGLLARTPRGRVATPAAWAHLGLTPPRSTTGGSGQQDLFGA
;
A
#
# COMPACT_ATOMS: atom_id res chain seq x y z
N MET A 1 -39.05 27.91 4.63
CA MET A 1 -38.40 28.08 3.32
C MET A 1 -36.93 27.83 3.56
N ASN A 2 -36.47 26.67 3.13
CA ASN A 2 -35.07 26.24 3.12
C ASN A 2 -34.41 26.63 1.79
N TRP A 3 -33.09 26.47 1.74
CA TRP A 3 -32.14 26.59 0.62
C TRP A 3 -31.60 28.03 0.48
N ASP A 4 -30.30 28.32 0.58
CA ASP A 4 -29.12 27.58 0.12
C ASP A 4 -27.94 27.65 1.12
N ASP A 5 -27.32 26.50 1.36
CA ASP A 5 -25.91 26.38 1.73
C ASP A 5 -25.32 25.25 0.88
N THR A 6 -25.02 25.56 -0.38
CA THR A 6 -24.21 24.69 -1.23
C THR A 6 -22.76 24.90 -0.83
N THR A 7 -22.28 24.08 0.09
CA THR A 7 -20.85 23.86 0.29
C THR A 7 -20.26 23.31 -1.01
N ASP A 8 -19.47 24.15 -1.65
CA ASP A 8 -18.61 23.82 -2.79
C ASP A 8 -17.60 22.77 -2.32
N GLU A 9 -17.88 21.48 -2.57
CA GLU A 9 -16.90 20.42 -2.44
C GLU A 9 -15.81 20.68 -3.47
N SER A 10 -14.72 21.31 -3.02
CA SER A 10 -13.53 21.47 -3.83
C SER A 10 -12.97 20.08 -4.16
N THR A 11 -13.32 19.54 -5.33
CA THR A 11 -12.75 18.32 -5.88
C THR A 11 -11.27 18.56 -6.13
N ALA A 12 -10.42 18.18 -5.18
CA ALA A 12 -8.99 18.12 -5.38
C ALA A 12 -8.70 17.19 -6.58
N PRO A 13 -7.76 17.56 -7.48
CA PRO A 13 -7.50 16.75 -8.67
C PRO A 13 -7.08 15.33 -8.29
N GLU A 14 -7.81 14.35 -8.84
CA GLU A 14 -7.68 12.93 -8.55
C GLU A 14 -6.26 12.42 -8.82
N ARG A 15 -5.57 11.92 -7.78
CA ARG A 15 -4.17 11.47 -7.91
C ARG A 15 -4.07 10.06 -8.48
N LEU A 16 -3.69 9.95 -9.74
CA LEU A 16 -3.68 8.67 -10.46
C LEU A 16 -2.70 7.62 -9.95
N VAL A 17 -1.70 8.03 -9.18
CA VAL A 17 -0.68 7.12 -8.66
C VAL A 17 -0.77 6.98 -7.13
N ALA A 18 -1.73 7.65 -6.50
CA ALA A 18 -2.05 7.44 -5.10
C ALA A 18 -2.87 6.15 -4.92
N ALA A 19 -2.80 5.58 -3.72
CA ALA A 19 -3.41 4.30 -3.40
C ALA A 19 -4.92 4.37 -3.12
N SER A 20 -5.51 5.56 -3.00
CA SER A 20 -6.95 5.79 -2.76
C SER A 20 -7.75 5.85 -4.07
N ALA A 21 -8.95 5.25 -4.07
CA ALA A 21 -9.82 5.09 -5.25
C ALA A 21 -11.29 5.45 -4.91
N ASP A 22 -11.97 6.13 -5.83
CA ASP A 22 -13.38 6.50 -5.75
C ASP A 22 -14.33 5.30 -5.94
N GLY A 23 -15.63 5.47 -5.64
CA GLY A 23 -16.62 4.37 -5.55
C GLY A 23 -16.83 3.52 -6.82
N GLU A 24 -16.90 4.13 -8.01
CA GLU A 24 -17.02 3.38 -9.28
C GLU A 24 -15.72 2.63 -9.62
N ASP A 25 -14.58 3.23 -9.25
CA ASP A 25 -13.26 2.69 -9.48
C ASP A 25 -13.01 1.41 -8.63
N GLN A 26 -13.67 1.30 -7.47
CA GLN A 26 -13.60 0.11 -6.60
C GLN A 26 -14.29 -1.12 -7.20
N ALA A 27 -15.43 -0.96 -7.88
CA ALA A 27 -16.15 -2.08 -8.49
C ALA A 27 -15.34 -2.70 -9.65
N VAL A 28 -14.76 -1.84 -10.50
CA VAL A 28 -13.87 -2.28 -11.57
C VAL A 28 -12.58 -2.88 -11.00
N GLU A 29 -11.99 -2.28 -9.96
CA GLU A 29 -10.83 -2.87 -9.29
C GLU A 29 -11.13 -4.27 -8.75
N ALA A 30 -12.30 -4.49 -8.15
CA ALA A 30 -12.72 -5.80 -7.66
C ALA A 30 -12.83 -6.85 -8.79
N ALA A 31 -13.37 -6.46 -9.95
CA ALA A 31 -13.47 -7.35 -11.12
C ALA A 31 -12.09 -7.75 -11.69
N LEU A 32 -11.08 -6.90 -11.52
CA LEU A 32 -9.71 -7.16 -11.97
C LEU A 32 -8.90 -8.04 -11.02
N ARG A 33 -9.36 -8.27 -9.79
CA ARG A 33 -8.60 -9.05 -8.81
C ARG A 33 -8.47 -10.51 -9.25
N PRO A 34 -7.26 -11.09 -9.15
CA PRO A 34 -7.06 -12.54 -9.21
C PRO A 34 -7.98 -13.28 -8.23
N LYS A 35 -8.53 -14.41 -8.68
CA LYS A 35 -9.46 -15.24 -7.89
C LYS A 35 -8.78 -16.39 -7.15
N ASP A 36 -7.64 -16.84 -7.66
CA ASP A 36 -6.86 -17.95 -7.12
C ASP A 36 -5.36 -17.65 -7.19
N LEU A 37 -4.54 -18.58 -6.66
CA LEU A 37 -3.09 -18.42 -6.67
C LEU A 37 -2.49 -18.52 -8.08
N ASP A 38 -3.15 -19.15 -9.05
CA ASP A 38 -2.63 -19.28 -10.41
C ASP A 38 -2.79 -17.98 -11.21
N GLU A 39 -3.90 -17.28 -11.02
CA GLU A 39 -4.16 -15.95 -11.56
C GLU A 39 -3.34 -14.84 -10.89
N PHE A 40 -2.78 -15.08 -9.70
CA PHE A 40 -1.99 -14.10 -8.96
C PHE A 40 -0.59 -13.96 -9.58
N ILE A 41 -0.42 -13.03 -10.52
CA ILE A 41 0.86 -12.82 -11.21
C ILE A 41 1.93 -12.30 -10.25
N GLY A 42 3.19 -12.72 -10.43
CA GLY A 42 4.33 -12.30 -9.62
C GLY A 42 4.36 -12.91 -8.21
N GLN A 43 5.24 -12.41 -7.34
CA GLN A 43 5.40 -12.91 -5.96
C GLN A 43 5.62 -14.44 -5.88
N GLU A 44 6.38 -15.00 -6.83
CA GLU A 44 6.46 -16.45 -7.07
C GLU A 44 6.79 -17.25 -5.81
N LYS A 45 7.78 -16.81 -5.04
CA LYS A 45 8.16 -17.42 -3.77
C LYS A 45 7.03 -17.42 -2.74
N VAL A 46 6.31 -16.30 -2.59
CA VAL A 46 5.18 -16.20 -1.65
C VAL A 46 4.05 -17.13 -2.07
N ARG A 47 3.75 -17.18 -3.37
CA ARG A 47 2.71 -18.08 -3.91
C ARG A 47 3.03 -19.54 -3.67
N GLU A 48 4.25 -19.98 -3.98
CA GLU A 48 4.67 -21.37 -3.80
C GLU A 48 4.60 -21.79 -2.33
N GLN A 49 5.10 -20.94 -1.43
CA GLN A 49 5.06 -21.22 0.01
C GLN A 49 3.63 -21.24 0.55
N LEU A 50 2.79 -20.30 0.12
CA LEU A 50 1.40 -20.23 0.55
C LEU A 50 0.59 -21.42 0.01
N ASP A 51 0.77 -21.81 -1.25
CA ASP A 51 0.13 -23.00 -1.83
C ASP A 51 0.44 -24.27 -1.01
N LEU A 52 1.71 -24.45 -0.61
CA LEU A 52 2.12 -25.56 0.25
C LEU A 52 1.39 -25.53 1.61
N VAL A 53 1.35 -24.37 2.28
CA VAL A 53 0.69 -24.20 3.59
C VAL A 53 -0.81 -24.49 3.49
N LEU A 54 -1.49 -23.93 2.50
CA LEU A 54 -2.93 -24.09 2.32
C LEU A 54 -3.31 -25.53 1.95
N ARG A 55 -2.56 -26.17 1.03
CA ARG A 55 -2.76 -27.59 0.68
C ARG A 55 -2.57 -28.51 1.87
N ALA A 56 -1.54 -28.27 2.68
CA ALA A 56 -1.28 -29.07 3.87
C ALA A 56 -2.41 -28.94 4.90
N ALA A 57 -2.96 -27.74 5.10
CA ALA A 57 -4.11 -27.51 5.98
C ALA A 57 -5.37 -28.24 5.48
N ARG A 58 -5.68 -28.09 4.19
CA ARG A 58 -6.82 -28.79 3.54
C ARG A 58 -6.71 -30.30 3.66
N ALA A 59 -5.53 -30.87 3.42
CA ALA A 59 -5.31 -32.31 3.51
C ALA A 59 -5.57 -32.88 4.92
N ARG A 60 -5.42 -32.06 5.96
CA ARG A 60 -5.73 -32.42 7.35
C ARG A 60 -7.19 -32.18 7.73
N GLY A 61 -7.98 -31.49 6.89
CA GLY A 61 -9.32 -31.02 7.25
C GLY A 61 -9.30 -30.00 8.38
N ALA A 62 -8.22 -29.19 8.48
CA ALA A 62 -8.03 -28.20 9.53
C ALA A 62 -7.94 -26.78 8.93
N THR A 63 -8.09 -25.77 9.79
CA THR A 63 -7.83 -24.38 9.42
C THR A 63 -6.36 -24.18 9.04
N ALA A 64 -6.10 -23.19 8.19
CA ALA A 64 -4.73 -22.78 7.89
C ALA A 64 -4.14 -22.04 9.08
N ASP A 65 -2.83 -22.16 9.26
CA ASP A 65 -2.10 -21.34 10.23
C ASP A 65 -2.33 -19.85 9.95
N HIS A 66 -2.27 -19.03 10.99
CA HIS A 66 -2.41 -17.59 10.83
C HIS A 66 -1.33 -17.00 9.91
N VAL A 67 -1.74 -16.10 9.02
CA VAL A 67 -0.88 -15.52 7.97
C VAL A 67 -0.64 -14.04 8.20
N LEU A 68 0.61 -13.60 8.17
CA LEU A 68 0.99 -12.18 8.16
C LEU A 68 1.47 -11.77 6.77
N LEU A 69 0.79 -10.81 6.16
CA LEU A 69 1.16 -10.20 4.87
C LEU A 69 1.81 -8.84 5.13
N SER A 70 3.08 -8.70 4.80
CA SER A 70 3.82 -7.44 4.98
C SER A 70 4.34 -6.90 3.66
N GLY A 71 4.21 -5.59 3.43
CA GLY A 71 4.75 -4.93 2.24
C GLY A 71 4.02 -3.65 1.91
N ALA A 72 4.54 -2.92 0.92
CA ALA A 72 4.00 -1.63 0.49
C ALA A 72 2.50 -1.71 0.10
N PRO A 73 1.76 -0.59 0.17
CA PRO A 73 0.39 -0.53 -0.34
C PRO A 73 0.34 -0.87 -1.84
N GLY A 74 -0.76 -1.47 -2.28
CA GLY A 74 -0.99 -1.80 -3.69
C GLY A 74 -0.30 -3.08 -4.22
N LEU A 75 0.46 -3.81 -3.39
CA LEU A 75 1.13 -5.06 -3.78
C LEU A 75 0.21 -6.31 -3.84
N GLY A 76 -1.03 -6.20 -3.37
CA GLY A 76 -2.02 -7.28 -3.44
C GLY A 76 -2.33 -7.99 -2.11
N LYS A 77 -1.94 -7.44 -0.95
CA LYS A 77 -2.23 -8.04 0.38
C LYS A 77 -3.71 -8.43 0.56
N THR A 78 -4.64 -7.50 0.34
CA THR A 78 -6.08 -7.74 0.42
C THR A 78 -6.58 -8.73 -0.64
N THR A 79 -5.92 -8.81 -1.80
CA THR A 79 -6.27 -9.81 -2.82
C THR A 79 -5.83 -11.20 -2.37
N LEU A 80 -4.62 -11.31 -1.82
CA LEU A 80 -4.08 -12.58 -1.36
C LEU A 80 -4.88 -13.13 -0.16
N SER A 81 -5.42 -12.27 0.72
CA SER A 81 -6.32 -12.74 1.79
C SER A 81 -7.64 -13.31 1.25
N MET A 82 -8.20 -12.70 0.21
CA MET A 82 -9.38 -13.24 -0.49
C MET A 82 -9.07 -14.59 -1.16
N ILE A 83 -7.89 -14.71 -1.77
CA ILE A 83 -7.43 -15.98 -2.36
C ILE A 83 -7.26 -17.05 -1.28
N ILE A 84 -6.67 -16.73 -0.12
CA ILE A 84 -6.55 -17.66 1.01
C ILE A 84 -7.92 -18.21 1.42
N ALA A 85 -8.92 -17.33 1.55
CA ALA A 85 -10.28 -17.75 1.90
C ALA A 85 -10.91 -18.63 0.82
N ALA A 86 -10.78 -18.25 -0.46
CA ALA A 86 -11.29 -19.03 -1.59
C ALA A 86 -10.65 -20.42 -1.68
N GLU A 87 -9.32 -20.49 -1.55
CA GLU A 87 -8.54 -21.73 -1.51
C GLU A 87 -8.97 -22.62 -0.34
N MET A 88 -9.24 -22.05 0.84
CA MET A 88 -9.70 -22.82 2.00
C MET A 88 -11.20 -23.16 1.96
N GLY A 89 -11.95 -22.68 0.95
CA GLY A 89 -13.39 -22.85 0.87
C GLY A 89 -14.14 -22.18 2.03
N ALA A 90 -13.55 -21.12 2.61
CA ALA A 90 -14.02 -20.46 3.82
C ALA A 90 -14.57 -19.06 3.52
N PRO A 91 -15.58 -18.58 4.29
CA PRO A 91 -15.98 -17.19 4.24
C PRO A 91 -14.86 -16.28 4.75
N ILE A 92 -14.86 -15.03 4.30
CA ILE A 92 -13.91 -14.00 4.73
C ILE A 92 -14.64 -12.82 5.36
N ARG A 93 -14.15 -12.39 6.53
CA ARG A 93 -14.54 -11.15 7.19
C ARG A 93 -13.41 -10.16 7.10
N ILE A 94 -13.69 -8.98 6.56
CA ILE A 94 -12.70 -7.92 6.31
C ILE A 94 -12.95 -6.80 7.31
N THR A 95 -11.90 -6.39 8.03
CA THR A 95 -11.88 -5.17 8.84
C THR A 95 -10.46 -4.59 8.83
N SER A 96 -10.23 -3.52 9.59
CA SER A 96 -8.92 -2.88 9.71
C SER A 96 -8.57 -2.54 11.15
N GLY A 97 -7.28 -2.43 11.44
CA GLY A 97 -6.77 -2.00 12.75
C GLY A 97 -7.38 -0.68 13.22
N PRO A 98 -7.43 0.38 12.39
CA PRO A 98 -8.07 1.65 12.75
C PRO A 98 -9.56 1.55 13.06
N ALA A 99 -10.27 0.58 12.50
CA ALA A 99 -11.68 0.34 12.80
C ALA A 99 -11.89 -0.30 14.19
N ILE A 100 -10.84 -0.87 14.79
CA ILE A 100 -10.87 -1.52 16.10
C ILE A 100 -10.30 -0.56 17.14
N GLN A 101 -11.15 0.33 17.65
CA GLN A 101 -10.75 1.37 18.60
C GLN A 101 -10.65 0.82 20.03
N HIS A 102 -11.47 -0.17 20.36
CA HIS A 102 -11.56 -0.76 21.69
C HIS A 102 -11.54 -2.29 21.64
N ALA A 103 -11.13 -2.93 22.74
CA ALA A 103 -11.15 -4.39 22.88
C ALA A 103 -12.56 -4.99 22.67
N GLY A 104 -13.61 -4.24 23.01
CA GLY A 104 -15.00 -4.65 22.78
C GLY A 104 -15.36 -4.80 21.30
N ASP A 105 -14.78 -3.97 20.42
CA ASP A 105 -15.02 -4.05 18.97
C ASP A 105 -14.46 -5.36 18.42
N LEU A 106 -13.24 -5.72 18.84
CA LEU A 106 -12.64 -6.99 18.47
C LEU A 106 -13.40 -8.17 19.07
N ALA A 107 -13.84 -8.09 20.33
CA ALA A 107 -14.62 -9.15 20.98
C ALA A 107 -15.93 -9.43 20.21
N ALA A 108 -16.62 -8.39 19.73
CA ALA A 108 -17.83 -8.53 18.91
C ALA A 108 -17.55 -9.25 17.57
N ILE A 109 -16.41 -8.93 16.93
CA ILE A 109 -16.00 -9.57 15.69
C ILE A 109 -15.64 -11.04 15.93
N LEU A 110 -14.83 -11.33 16.94
CA LEU A 110 -14.35 -12.68 17.25
C LEU A 110 -15.50 -13.59 17.70
N SER A 111 -16.38 -13.11 18.58
CA SER A 111 -17.52 -13.89 19.11
C SER A 111 -18.55 -14.29 18.06
N SER A 112 -18.53 -13.66 16.89
CA SER A 112 -19.43 -13.96 15.76
C SER A 112 -18.73 -14.69 14.61
N LEU A 113 -17.48 -15.14 14.80
CA LEU A 113 -16.80 -15.96 13.81
C LEU A 113 -17.42 -17.35 13.73
N GLN A 114 -17.39 -17.92 12.53
CA GLN A 114 -17.74 -19.31 12.27
C GLN A 114 -16.49 -20.17 12.17
N GLU A 115 -16.64 -21.48 12.39
CA GLU A 115 -15.54 -22.44 12.22
C GLU A 115 -14.99 -22.40 10.79
N GLY A 116 -13.66 -22.25 10.71
CA GLY A 116 -12.95 -22.12 9.44
C GLY A 116 -12.97 -20.73 8.82
N GLU A 117 -13.73 -19.76 9.35
CA GLU A 117 -13.80 -18.40 8.79
C GLU A 117 -12.43 -17.71 8.78
N VAL A 118 -12.16 -16.95 7.72
CA VAL A 118 -10.96 -16.13 7.59
C VAL A 118 -11.25 -14.73 8.11
N LEU A 119 -10.52 -14.30 9.14
CA LEU A 119 -10.56 -12.91 9.62
C LEU A 119 -9.39 -12.13 9.02
N PHE A 120 -9.67 -11.20 8.11
CA PHE A 120 -8.68 -10.31 7.54
C PHE A 120 -8.64 -8.97 8.29
N LEU A 121 -7.47 -8.62 8.82
CA LEU A 121 -7.18 -7.35 9.50
C LEU A 121 -6.16 -6.54 8.70
N ASP A 122 -6.62 -5.53 7.93
CA ASP A 122 -5.69 -4.60 7.29
C ASP A 122 -5.13 -3.59 8.30
N GLU A 123 -3.93 -3.10 8.08
CA GLU A 123 -3.23 -2.21 9.01
C GLU A 123 -3.26 -2.71 10.47
N ILE A 124 -3.06 -4.00 10.69
CA ILE A 124 -3.15 -4.65 12.02
C ILE A 124 -2.28 -3.96 13.10
N HIS A 125 -1.19 -3.32 12.68
CA HIS A 125 -0.28 -2.54 13.54
C HIS A 125 -0.86 -1.23 14.09
N ARG A 126 -2.08 -0.85 13.68
CA ARG A 126 -2.78 0.36 14.17
C ARG A 126 -3.89 0.02 15.17
N MET A 127 -4.01 -1.23 15.60
CA MET A 127 -4.95 -1.62 16.65
C MET A 127 -4.59 -0.98 17.99
N SER A 128 -5.59 -0.78 18.85
CA SER A 128 -5.32 -0.37 20.22
C SER A 128 -4.65 -1.51 21.00
N ARG A 129 -3.72 -1.18 21.90
CA ARG A 129 -3.01 -2.17 22.72
C ARG A 129 -3.94 -3.16 23.45
N PRO A 130 -5.09 -2.75 24.04
CA PRO A 130 -6.02 -3.71 24.64
C PRO A 130 -6.61 -4.71 23.62
N ALA A 131 -6.85 -4.28 22.38
CA ALA A 131 -7.31 -5.17 21.33
C ALA A 131 -6.19 -6.11 20.84
N GLU A 132 -4.94 -5.66 20.80
CA GLU A 132 -3.78 -6.51 20.49
C GLU A 132 -3.59 -7.63 21.53
N GLU A 133 -3.70 -7.31 22.83
CA GLU A 133 -3.59 -8.29 23.92
C GLU A 133 -4.71 -9.34 23.86
N MET A 134 -5.93 -8.92 23.49
CA MET A 134 -7.04 -9.84 23.25
C MET A 134 -6.83 -10.71 22.01
N LEU A 135 -6.35 -10.12 20.90
CA LEU A 135 -6.08 -10.86 19.67
C LEU A 135 -5.02 -11.94 19.88
N TYR A 136 -4.00 -11.64 20.69
CA TYR A 136 -2.99 -12.61 21.10
C TYR A 136 -3.62 -13.85 21.77
N MET A 137 -4.51 -13.67 22.75
CA MET A 137 -5.20 -14.79 23.40
C MET A 137 -6.11 -15.55 22.43
N ALA A 138 -6.79 -14.83 21.54
CA ALA A 138 -7.67 -15.42 20.53
C ALA A 138 -6.90 -16.32 19.54
N MET A 139 -5.67 -15.94 19.18
CA MET A 139 -4.82 -16.71 18.27
C MET A 139 -4.16 -17.92 18.94
N GLU A 140 -3.83 -17.82 20.23
CA GLU A 140 -3.12 -18.89 20.94
C GLU A 140 -4.07 -19.99 21.44
N ASP A 141 -5.15 -19.57 22.11
CA ASP A 141 -6.03 -20.47 22.86
C ASP A 141 -7.44 -20.60 22.25
N PHE A 142 -7.73 -19.92 21.13
CA PHE A 142 -9.09 -19.78 20.59
C PHE A 142 -10.09 -19.36 21.69
N ARG A 143 -9.70 -18.38 22.50
CA ARG A 143 -10.50 -17.89 23.62
C ARG A 143 -10.30 -16.39 23.80
N VAL A 144 -11.34 -15.71 24.26
CA VAL A 144 -11.26 -14.34 24.77
C VAL A 144 -12.01 -14.20 26.09
N ASP A 145 -11.55 -13.29 26.94
CA ASP A 145 -12.24 -12.96 28.19
C ASP A 145 -13.05 -11.67 28.01
N VAL A 146 -14.37 -11.77 28.12
CA VAL A 146 -15.28 -10.62 28.01
C VAL A 146 -15.61 -10.12 29.41
N ILE A 147 -15.31 -8.84 29.67
CA ILE A 147 -15.61 -8.22 30.96
C ILE A 147 -17.08 -7.82 31.01
N VAL A 148 -17.82 -8.37 31.96
CA VAL A 148 -19.23 -8.06 32.21
C VAL A 148 -19.36 -7.31 33.54
N GLY A 149 -20.04 -6.15 33.50
CA GLY A 149 -20.22 -5.27 34.66
C GLY A 149 -19.31 -4.04 34.64
N LYS A 150 -19.38 -3.21 35.70
CA LYS A 150 -18.55 -1.99 35.87
C LYS A 150 -17.97 -1.94 37.28
N GLY A 151 -16.75 -1.43 37.40
CA GLY A 151 -16.09 -1.21 38.69
C GLY A 151 -15.62 -2.49 39.39
N PRO A 152 -15.46 -2.50 40.73
CA PRO A 152 -14.93 -3.62 41.50
C PRO A 152 -15.73 -4.93 41.41
N GLY A 153 -16.97 -4.88 40.89
CA GLY A 153 -17.82 -6.05 40.67
C GLY A 153 -17.79 -6.60 39.24
N ALA A 154 -16.92 -6.07 38.37
CA ALA A 154 -16.77 -6.58 37.00
C ALA A 154 -16.16 -7.99 37.04
N THR A 155 -16.74 -8.90 36.26
CA THR A 155 -16.26 -10.30 36.16
C THR A 155 -15.86 -10.59 34.73
N ALA A 156 -14.76 -11.32 34.55
CA ALA A 156 -14.32 -11.78 33.24
C ALA A 156 -15.00 -13.13 32.96
N ILE A 157 -15.77 -13.20 31.88
CA ILE A 157 -16.41 -14.43 31.41
C ILE A 157 -15.60 -14.94 30.22
N PRO A 158 -15.00 -16.14 30.29
CA PRO A 158 -14.31 -16.72 29.16
C PRO A 158 -15.30 -17.13 28.07
N LEU A 159 -14.99 -16.77 26.83
CA LEU A 159 -15.72 -17.16 25.64
C LEU A 159 -14.79 -18.00 24.76
N GLU A 160 -15.19 -19.23 24.48
CA GLU A 160 -14.52 -20.08 23.49
C GLU A 160 -14.86 -19.61 22.07
N LEU A 161 -13.86 -19.57 21.21
CA LEU A 161 -13.96 -19.22 19.81
C LEU A 161 -13.84 -20.49 18.96
N PRO A 162 -14.55 -20.57 17.83
CA PRO A 162 -14.29 -21.64 16.89
C PRO A 162 -12.90 -21.44 16.25
N PRO A 163 -12.24 -22.52 15.80
CA PRO A 163 -11.01 -22.41 15.03
C PRO A 163 -11.23 -21.52 13.80
N PHE A 164 -10.34 -20.54 13.61
CA PHE A 164 -10.39 -19.57 12.52
C PHE A 164 -8.99 -19.31 11.98
N THR A 165 -8.88 -18.67 10.80
CA THR A 165 -7.58 -18.23 10.27
C THR A 165 -7.52 -16.70 10.27
N LEU A 166 -6.66 -16.13 11.11
CA LEU A 166 -6.30 -14.72 11.02
C LEU A 166 -5.37 -14.46 9.83
N VAL A 167 -5.70 -13.48 9.00
CA VAL A 167 -4.80 -12.91 7.99
C VAL A 167 -4.56 -11.44 8.34
N GLY A 168 -3.39 -11.12 8.91
CA GLY A 168 -2.99 -9.75 9.22
C GLY A 168 -2.26 -9.09 8.05
N ALA A 169 -2.52 -7.82 7.76
CA ALA A 169 -1.78 -7.05 6.77
C ALA A 169 -1.12 -5.80 7.38
N THR A 170 0.12 -5.53 6.98
CA THR A 170 0.90 -4.37 7.45
C THR A 170 1.86 -3.87 6.39
N THR A 171 2.36 -2.64 6.54
CA THR A 171 3.44 -2.11 5.70
C THR A 171 4.79 -2.76 6.04
N ARG A 172 5.03 -3.05 7.33
CA ARG A 172 6.26 -3.67 7.83
C ARG A 172 5.93 -4.62 8.97
N ALA A 173 6.45 -5.85 8.90
CA ALA A 173 6.25 -6.85 9.97
C ALA A 173 6.84 -6.41 11.32
N GLY A 174 7.89 -5.59 11.32
CA GLY A 174 8.52 -5.05 12.54
C GLY A 174 7.68 -4.03 13.30
N LEU A 175 6.52 -3.60 12.76
CA LEU A 175 5.58 -2.73 13.48
C LEU A 175 4.73 -3.50 14.49
N LEU A 176 4.62 -4.82 14.35
CA LEU A 176 3.88 -5.64 15.30
C LEU A 176 4.76 -5.96 16.52
N PRO A 177 4.18 -5.99 17.73
CA PRO A 177 4.86 -6.52 18.90
C PRO A 177 5.31 -7.98 18.66
N PRO A 178 6.51 -8.39 19.12
CA PRO A 178 6.99 -9.76 18.95
C PRO A 178 5.99 -10.84 19.41
N PRO A 179 5.29 -10.72 20.56
CA PRO A 179 4.32 -11.74 20.99
C PRO A 179 3.21 -12.01 19.97
N LEU A 180 2.70 -10.96 19.31
CA LEU A 180 1.66 -11.10 18.28
C LEU A 180 2.27 -11.62 16.97
N ARG A 181 3.44 -11.10 16.58
CA ARG A 181 4.12 -11.49 15.35
C ARG A 181 4.49 -12.98 15.32
N ASP A 182 4.96 -13.51 16.45
CA ASP A 182 5.45 -14.88 16.55
C ASP A 182 4.31 -15.93 16.56
N ARG A 183 3.05 -15.48 16.62
CA ARG A 183 1.85 -16.33 16.50
C ARG A 183 1.38 -16.53 15.06
N PHE A 184 1.96 -15.82 14.10
CA PHE A 184 1.72 -16.09 12.68
C PHE A 184 2.57 -17.28 12.23
N GLY A 185 1.91 -18.40 11.90
CA GLY A 185 2.59 -19.59 11.39
C GLY A 185 3.19 -19.41 10.00
N PHE A 186 2.72 -18.41 9.24
CA PHE A 186 3.32 -18.00 7.98
C PHE A 186 3.43 -16.48 7.88
N THR A 187 4.61 -15.98 7.51
CA THR A 187 4.83 -14.55 7.22
C THR A 187 5.30 -14.38 5.79
N ALA A 188 4.51 -13.67 4.99
CA ALA A 188 4.85 -13.27 3.63
C ALA A 188 5.41 -11.84 3.59
N HIS A 189 6.55 -11.69 2.93
CA HIS A 189 7.14 -10.41 2.59
C HIS A 189 6.87 -10.13 1.11
N MET A 190 5.98 -9.19 0.84
CA MET A 190 5.62 -8.78 -0.52
C MET A 190 6.60 -7.73 -1.03
N GLU A 191 7.17 -8.00 -2.19
CA GLU A 191 8.14 -7.12 -2.83
C GLU A 191 7.50 -6.32 -3.97
N PHE A 192 8.19 -5.28 -4.44
CA PHE A 192 7.73 -4.60 -5.65
C PHE A 192 7.85 -5.52 -6.86
N TYR A 193 6.91 -5.36 -7.79
CA TYR A 193 6.84 -6.17 -8.97
C TYR A 193 7.85 -5.68 -9.99
N GLU A 194 8.49 -6.64 -10.67
CA GLU A 194 9.36 -6.34 -11.80
C GLU A 194 8.54 -5.83 -13.00
N PRO A 195 9.11 -4.99 -13.87
CA PRO A 195 8.40 -4.46 -15.04
C PRO A 195 7.76 -5.55 -15.92
N ALA A 196 8.44 -6.69 -16.08
CA ALA A 196 7.90 -7.83 -16.84
C ALA A 196 6.68 -8.48 -16.17
N GLU A 197 6.64 -8.52 -14.83
CA GLU A 197 5.48 -9.00 -14.09
C GLU A 197 4.30 -8.05 -14.24
N LEU A 198 4.56 -6.73 -14.15
CA LEU A 198 3.53 -5.72 -14.34
C LEU A 198 2.97 -5.70 -15.76
N GLN A 199 3.79 -5.95 -16.78
CA GLN A 199 3.30 -6.13 -18.16
C GLN A 199 2.30 -7.30 -18.25
N ARG A 200 2.60 -8.43 -17.59
CA ARG A 200 1.66 -9.56 -17.51
C ARG A 200 0.36 -9.16 -16.80
N VAL A 201 0.44 -8.41 -15.69
CA VAL A 201 -0.74 -7.87 -14.99
C VAL A 201 -1.57 -7.00 -15.94
N ILE A 202 -0.94 -6.07 -16.65
CA ILE A 202 -1.60 -5.14 -17.57
C ILE A 202 -2.29 -5.89 -18.71
N HIS A 203 -1.63 -6.88 -19.31
CA HIS A 203 -2.24 -7.68 -20.36
C HIS A 203 -3.46 -8.47 -19.86
N ARG A 204 -3.37 -9.10 -18.68
CA ARG A 204 -4.52 -9.78 -18.06
C ARG A 204 -5.67 -8.80 -17.83
N SER A 205 -5.39 -7.65 -17.24
CA SER A 205 -6.41 -6.64 -16.94
C SER A 205 -7.01 -6.02 -18.20
N ALA A 206 -6.23 -5.82 -19.27
CA ALA A 206 -6.72 -5.31 -20.55
C ALA A 206 -7.70 -6.29 -21.20
N ASN A 207 -7.40 -7.60 -21.15
CA ASN A 207 -8.32 -8.64 -21.61
C ASN A 207 -9.64 -8.64 -20.83
N LEU A 208 -9.59 -8.47 -19.50
CA LEU A 208 -10.79 -8.40 -18.66
C LEU A 208 -11.63 -7.13 -18.91
N LEU A 209 -10.99 -6.06 -19.39
CA LEU A 209 -11.65 -4.79 -19.71
C LEU A 209 -12.05 -4.67 -21.18
N ASP A 210 -11.82 -5.71 -21.99
CA ASP A 210 -12.03 -5.72 -23.44
C ASP A 210 -11.29 -4.58 -24.16
N VAL A 211 -9.99 -4.43 -23.85
CA VAL A 211 -9.12 -3.39 -24.40
C VAL A 211 -7.96 -4.03 -25.16
N GLU A 212 -7.80 -3.64 -26.43
CA GLU A 212 -6.65 -4.06 -27.22
C GLU A 212 -5.41 -3.25 -26.82
N ILE A 213 -4.34 -3.95 -26.43
CA ILE A 213 -3.08 -3.33 -26.02
C ILE A 213 -1.88 -4.07 -26.62
N GLY A 214 -0.99 -3.32 -27.27
CA GLY A 214 0.28 -3.84 -27.76
C GLY A 214 1.33 -3.98 -26.66
N THR A 215 2.30 -4.88 -26.85
CA THR A 215 3.39 -5.14 -25.89
C THR A 215 4.14 -3.87 -25.46
N GLU A 216 4.48 -2.99 -26.41
CA GLU A 216 5.17 -1.73 -26.11
C GLU A 216 4.29 -0.74 -25.34
N GLY A 217 2.96 -0.76 -25.55
CA GLY A 217 2.01 0.05 -24.77
C GLY A 217 1.91 -0.44 -23.33
N ALA A 218 1.84 -1.76 -23.13
CA ALA A 218 1.85 -2.36 -21.80
C ALA A 218 3.18 -2.10 -21.07
N ALA A 219 4.31 -2.17 -21.78
CA ALA A 219 5.63 -1.86 -21.24
C ALA A 219 5.74 -0.40 -20.77
N GLU A 220 5.19 0.54 -21.54
CA GLU A 220 5.17 1.96 -21.18
C GLU A 220 4.38 2.21 -19.88
N ILE A 221 3.21 1.59 -19.73
CA ILE A 221 2.41 1.67 -18.50
C ILE A 221 3.15 1.00 -17.35
N ALA A 222 3.68 -0.21 -17.55
CA ALA A 222 4.40 -0.97 -16.52
C ALA A 222 5.59 -0.19 -15.96
N GLY A 223 6.39 0.45 -16.83
CA GLY A 223 7.56 1.24 -16.44
C GLY A 223 7.21 2.43 -15.54
N ARG A 224 5.99 2.97 -15.64
CA ARG A 224 5.51 4.11 -14.84
C ARG A 224 4.62 3.70 -13.65
N SER A 225 4.48 2.39 -13.40
CA SER A 225 3.55 1.84 -12.40
C SER A 225 4.14 1.67 -10.99
N ARG A 226 5.36 2.17 -10.77
CA ARG A 226 6.06 2.16 -9.47
C ARG A 226 6.20 0.76 -8.83
N GLY A 227 6.23 -0.30 -9.62
CA GLY A 227 6.34 -1.66 -9.10
C GLY A 227 5.06 -2.16 -8.41
N THR A 228 3.89 -1.56 -8.66
CA THR A 228 2.64 -1.96 -7.99
C THR A 228 1.52 -2.30 -8.99
N PRO A 229 0.83 -3.43 -8.82
CA PRO A 229 -0.35 -3.80 -9.62
C PRO A 229 -1.50 -2.79 -9.53
N ARG A 230 -1.74 -2.20 -8.35
CA ARG A 230 -2.81 -1.20 -8.17
C ARG A 230 -2.61 0.00 -9.10
N ILE A 231 -1.40 0.57 -9.11
CA ILE A 231 -1.08 1.69 -10.00
C ILE A 231 -1.15 1.24 -11.46
N ALA A 232 -0.60 0.07 -11.80
CA ALA A 232 -0.64 -0.43 -13.17
C ALA A 232 -2.06 -0.53 -13.74
N ASN A 233 -2.99 -1.11 -12.96
CA ASN A 233 -4.39 -1.21 -13.37
C ASN A 233 -5.08 0.15 -13.45
N ARG A 234 -4.76 1.08 -12.55
CA ARG A 234 -5.30 2.44 -12.58
C ARG A 234 -4.82 3.22 -13.81
N LEU A 235 -3.53 3.16 -14.11
CA LEU A 235 -2.96 3.78 -15.31
C LEU A 235 -3.54 3.15 -16.58
N LEU A 236 -3.69 1.83 -16.62
CA LEU A 236 -4.34 1.15 -17.75
C LEU A 236 -5.75 1.69 -18.02
N ARG A 237 -6.59 1.87 -16.98
CA ARG A 237 -7.94 2.44 -17.15
C ARG A 237 -7.87 3.84 -17.75
N ARG A 238 -6.98 4.70 -17.26
CA ARG A 238 -6.82 6.07 -17.78
C ARG A 238 -6.29 6.11 -19.21
N VAL A 239 -5.34 5.25 -19.54
CA VAL A 239 -4.82 5.13 -20.91
C VAL A 239 -5.90 4.59 -21.85
N ARG A 240 -6.73 3.64 -21.40
CA ARG A 240 -7.91 3.18 -22.15
C ARG A 240 -8.88 4.32 -22.43
N ASP A 241 -9.27 5.08 -21.41
CA ASP A 241 -10.22 6.20 -21.57
C ASP A 241 -9.68 7.23 -22.58
N TYR A 242 -8.38 7.53 -22.51
CA TYR A 242 -7.71 8.36 -23.51
C TYR A 242 -7.75 7.75 -24.92
N ALA A 243 -7.41 6.46 -25.06
CA ALA A 243 -7.38 5.78 -26.35
C ALA A 243 -8.76 5.71 -27.02
N GLN A 244 -9.83 5.54 -26.23
CA GLN A 244 -11.21 5.52 -26.73
C GLN A 244 -11.69 6.89 -27.22
N VAL A 245 -11.21 7.98 -26.60
CA VAL A 245 -11.67 9.35 -26.93
C VAL A 245 -10.78 10.02 -27.99
N LYS A 246 -9.47 9.72 -28.00
CA LYS A 246 -8.46 10.44 -28.77
C LYS A 246 -7.76 9.60 -29.83
N ALA A 247 -8.04 8.30 -29.92
CA ALA A 247 -7.44 7.38 -30.87
C ALA A 247 -8.46 6.31 -31.32
N ASP A 248 -7.97 5.23 -31.93
CA ASP A 248 -8.80 4.15 -32.48
C ASP A 248 -9.08 3.02 -31.45
N GLY A 249 -9.02 3.32 -30.15
CA GLY A 249 -9.27 2.34 -29.08
C GLY A 249 -8.13 1.35 -28.78
N VAL A 250 -7.11 1.24 -29.65
CA VAL A 250 -5.94 0.37 -29.44
C VAL A 250 -4.83 1.09 -28.69
N ILE A 251 -4.34 0.51 -27.59
CA ILE A 251 -3.24 1.09 -26.80
C ILE A 251 -1.89 0.71 -27.42
N THR A 252 -1.29 1.66 -28.12
CA THR A 252 0.11 1.62 -28.58
C THR A 252 1.03 2.37 -27.61
N ARG A 253 2.35 2.24 -27.78
CA ARG A 253 3.32 3.02 -26.98
C ARG A 253 3.11 4.52 -27.07
N ALA A 254 2.92 5.06 -28.28
CA ALA A 254 2.72 6.49 -28.48
C ALA A 254 1.43 6.98 -27.80
N ILE A 255 0.37 6.17 -27.83
CA ILE A 255 -0.90 6.48 -27.16
C ILE A 255 -0.74 6.43 -25.64
N ALA A 256 -0.07 5.40 -25.10
CA ALA A 256 0.22 5.29 -23.68
C ALA A 256 1.06 6.47 -23.18
N GLU A 257 2.12 6.84 -23.91
CA GLU A 257 2.96 8.00 -23.57
C GLU A 257 2.17 9.31 -23.60
N ALA A 258 1.37 9.54 -24.64
CA ALA A 258 0.55 10.73 -24.78
C ALA A 258 -0.50 10.84 -23.66
N ALA A 259 -1.16 9.72 -23.33
CA ALA A 259 -2.12 9.65 -22.23
C ALA A 259 -1.45 9.94 -20.88
N LEU A 260 -0.35 9.25 -20.56
CA LEU A 260 0.38 9.42 -19.29
C LEU A 260 0.92 10.84 -19.14
N LYS A 261 1.30 11.50 -20.23
CA LYS A 261 1.68 12.92 -20.24
C LYS A 261 0.52 13.85 -19.90
N VAL A 262 -0.69 13.61 -20.45
CA VAL A 262 -1.90 14.38 -20.10
C VAL A 262 -2.22 14.22 -18.62
N TYR A 263 -2.04 13.01 -18.11
CA TYR A 263 -2.24 12.65 -16.71
C TYR A 263 -1.05 12.97 -15.80
N GLU A 264 -0.08 13.73 -16.28
CA GLU A 264 0.97 14.29 -15.45
C GLU A 264 1.86 13.23 -14.76
N VAL A 265 2.00 12.05 -15.39
CA VAL A 265 2.88 10.96 -14.96
C VAL A 265 4.11 10.94 -15.85
N ASP A 266 5.28 11.19 -15.28
CA ASP A 266 6.53 11.25 -16.03
C ASP A 266 7.11 9.88 -16.39
N ALA A 267 8.26 9.86 -17.06
CA ALA A 267 8.93 8.63 -17.49
C ALA A 267 9.41 7.72 -16.34
N ARG A 268 9.58 8.25 -15.12
CA ARG A 268 9.89 7.47 -13.90
C ARG A 268 8.62 7.09 -13.13
N GLY A 269 7.44 7.49 -13.59
CA GLY A 269 6.19 7.29 -12.89
C GLY A 269 5.91 8.30 -11.79
N LEU A 270 6.66 9.41 -11.69
CA LEU A 270 6.38 10.49 -10.74
C LEU A 270 5.12 11.24 -11.17
N ASP A 271 4.22 11.47 -10.22
CA ASP A 271 2.98 12.22 -10.48
C ASP A 271 3.17 13.72 -10.21
N ARG A 272 2.09 14.49 -10.32
CA ARG A 272 2.08 15.94 -10.06
C ARG A 272 2.63 16.29 -8.67
N LEU A 273 2.27 15.53 -7.62
CA LEU A 273 2.73 15.84 -6.28
C LEU A 273 4.21 15.51 -6.10
N ASP A 274 4.65 14.35 -6.57
CA ASP A 274 6.05 13.95 -6.44
C ASP A 274 6.97 14.96 -7.11
N ARG A 275 6.59 15.40 -8.31
CA ARG A 275 7.30 16.46 -9.04
C ARG A 275 7.23 17.79 -8.29
N GLY A 276 6.05 18.19 -7.78
CA GLY A 276 5.91 19.40 -6.96
C GLY A 276 6.80 19.39 -5.72
N VAL A 277 6.91 18.26 -5.02
CA VAL A 277 7.79 18.09 -3.85
C VAL A 277 9.26 18.23 -4.24
N LEU A 278 9.70 17.58 -5.34
CA LEU A 278 11.06 17.72 -5.84
C LEU A 278 11.36 19.14 -6.32
N GLU A 279 10.43 19.77 -7.03
CA GLU A 279 10.57 21.14 -7.51
C GLU A 279 10.68 22.13 -6.35
N ALA A 280 9.83 22.02 -5.33
CA ALA A 280 9.93 22.84 -4.14
C ALA A 280 11.27 22.63 -3.44
N LEU A 281 11.65 21.37 -3.21
CA LEU A 281 12.93 21.01 -2.56
C LEU A 281 14.15 21.58 -3.30
N LEU A 282 14.16 21.50 -4.63
CA LEU A 282 15.28 21.90 -5.47
C LEU A 282 15.31 23.41 -5.76
N LYS A 283 14.18 23.98 -6.22
CA LYS A 283 14.08 25.37 -6.69
C LYS A 283 13.88 26.37 -5.55
N LEU A 284 13.10 26.03 -4.52
CA LEU A 284 12.82 26.94 -3.40
C LEU A 284 13.82 26.79 -2.26
N PHE A 285 14.24 25.56 -1.96
CA PHE A 285 15.11 25.27 -0.81
C PHE A 285 16.53 24.87 -1.19
N GLY A 286 16.92 24.99 -2.46
CA GLY A 286 18.29 24.74 -2.91
C GLY A 286 18.79 23.32 -2.66
N GLY A 287 17.89 22.34 -2.57
CA GLY A 287 18.18 20.94 -2.24
C GLY A 287 18.05 20.58 -0.76
N GLY A 288 17.69 21.50 0.12
CA GLY A 288 17.49 21.26 1.56
C GLY A 288 18.76 21.44 2.41
N PRO A 289 18.72 21.07 3.71
CA PRO A 289 17.64 20.36 4.40
C PRO A 289 16.40 21.23 4.66
N VAL A 290 15.20 20.66 4.46
CA VAL A 290 13.91 21.32 4.75
C VAL A 290 13.00 20.44 5.61
N GLY A 291 12.28 21.04 6.55
CA GLY A 291 11.29 20.33 7.37
C GLY A 291 10.07 19.89 6.54
N LEU A 292 9.47 18.74 6.89
CA LEU A 292 8.30 18.21 6.18
C LEU A 292 7.13 19.18 6.16
N SER A 293 6.82 19.81 7.29
CA SER A 293 5.72 20.77 7.38
C SER A 293 5.93 21.96 6.43
N THR A 294 7.17 22.44 6.30
CA THR A 294 7.51 23.52 5.36
C THR A 294 7.37 23.08 3.91
N LEU A 295 7.82 21.86 3.60
CA LEU A 295 7.72 21.29 2.26
C LEU A 295 6.24 21.07 1.86
N ALA A 296 5.43 20.55 2.79
CA ALA A 296 3.99 20.35 2.60
C ALA A 296 3.25 21.67 2.32
N VAL A 297 3.54 22.72 3.09
CA VAL A 297 3.00 24.08 2.82
C VAL A 297 3.42 24.60 1.45
N ALA A 298 4.67 24.38 1.04
CA ALA A 298 5.18 24.85 -0.25
C ALA A 298 4.49 24.17 -1.46
N VAL A 299 4.01 22.94 -1.30
CA VAL A 299 3.27 22.20 -2.35
C VAL A 299 1.75 22.27 -2.19
N GLY A 300 1.26 22.92 -1.13
CA GLY A 300 -0.17 23.08 -0.86
C GLY A 300 -0.87 21.78 -0.41
N GLU A 301 -0.15 20.88 0.27
CA GLU A 301 -0.68 19.59 0.72
C GLU A 301 -0.60 19.43 2.24
N GLU A 302 -1.35 18.47 2.78
CA GLU A 302 -1.21 18.06 4.17
C GLU A 302 0.12 17.35 4.42
N ARG A 303 0.61 17.49 5.67
CA ARG A 303 1.88 16.89 6.09
C ARG A 303 1.90 15.38 5.90
N GLU A 304 0.82 14.72 6.29
CA GLU A 304 0.64 13.26 6.21
C GLU A 304 0.60 12.80 4.75
N THR A 305 -0.10 13.52 3.87
CA THR A 305 -0.12 13.25 2.43
C THR A 305 1.27 13.23 1.80
N VAL A 306 2.13 14.19 2.15
CA VAL A 306 3.52 14.20 1.64
C VAL A 306 4.31 13.02 2.22
N GLU A 307 4.20 12.76 3.52
CA GLU A 307 4.94 11.72 4.24
C GLU A 307 4.59 10.30 3.81
N GLU A 308 3.30 10.04 3.61
CA GLU A 308 2.77 8.70 3.37
C GLU A 308 2.61 8.37 1.89
N VAL A 309 2.44 9.38 1.03
CA VAL A 309 2.17 9.17 -0.39
C VAL A 309 3.36 9.50 -1.28
N ALA A 310 3.97 10.68 -1.12
CA ALA A 310 5.05 11.12 -2.01
C ALA A 310 6.44 10.62 -1.57
N GLU A 311 6.79 10.86 -0.30
CA GLU A 311 8.11 10.52 0.22
C GLU A 311 8.53 9.06 0.04
N PRO A 312 7.66 8.05 0.23
CA PRO A 312 8.10 6.66 0.12
C PRO A 312 8.64 6.34 -1.29
N PHE A 313 7.98 6.84 -2.33
CA PHE A 313 8.43 6.61 -3.71
C PHE A 313 9.66 7.45 -4.05
N LEU A 314 9.68 8.72 -3.67
CA LEU A 314 10.84 9.60 -3.90
C LEU A 314 12.11 9.10 -3.21
N VAL A 315 12.00 8.55 -2.00
CA VAL A 315 13.11 7.93 -1.28
C VAL A 315 13.56 6.65 -1.98
N ARG A 316 12.62 5.80 -2.40
CA ARG A 316 12.93 4.55 -3.10
C ARG A 316 13.61 4.77 -4.44
N GLU A 317 13.17 5.76 -5.21
CA GLU A 317 13.79 6.19 -6.47
C GLU A 317 15.15 6.88 -6.27
N GLY A 318 15.57 7.05 -5.01
CA GLY A 318 16.82 7.68 -4.63
C GLY A 318 16.86 9.16 -4.96
N LEU A 319 15.71 9.83 -5.05
CA LEU A 319 15.58 11.26 -5.38
C LEU A 319 15.56 12.13 -4.11
N LEU A 320 15.08 11.57 -3.00
CA LEU A 320 14.96 12.25 -1.72
C LEU A 320 15.64 11.44 -0.61
N ALA A 321 16.37 12.11 0.27
CA ALA A 321 16.93 11.53 1.48
C ALA A 321 16.33 12.17 2.73
N ARG A 322 16.07 11.34 3.76
CA ARG A 322 15.64 11.81 5.08
C ARG A 322 16.86 11.96 5.99
N THR A 323 16.99 13.12 6.63
CA THR A 323 18.02 13.39 7.62
C THR A 323 17.38 13.91 8.92
N PRO A 324 18.07 13.88 10.06
CA PRO A 324 17.57 14.49 11.30
C PRO A 324 17.23 15.99 11.16
N ARG A 325 17.86 16.68 10.20
CA ARG A 325 17.64 18.11 9.94
C ARG A 325 16.51 18.40 8.95
N GLY A 326 15.97 17.38 8.29
CA GLY A 326 14.97 17.52 7.24
C GLY A 326 15.27 16.69 6.00
N ARG A 327 14.51 16.96 4.94
CA ARG A 327 14.57 16.30 3.64
C ARG A 327 15.61 16.98 2.76
N VAL A 328 16.40 16.18 2.04
CA VAL A 328 17.49 16.65 1.19
C VAL A 328 17.35 16.00 -0.18
N ALA A 329 17.55 16.78 -1.25
CA ALA A 329 17.58 16.26 -2.60
C ALA A 329 18.90 15.54 -2.86
N THR A 330 18.84 14.37 -3.48
CA THR A 330 20.03 13.65 -3.91
C THR A 330 20.54 14.19 -5.25
N PRO A 331 21.79 13.87 -5.66
CA PRO A 331 22.27 14.20 -7.00
C PRO A 331 21.36 13.70 -8.13
N ALA A 332 20.68 12.56 -7.93
CA ALA A 332 19.76 12.01 -8.92
C ALA A 332 18.52 12.90 -9.12
N ALA A 333 18.05 13.60 -8.09
CA ALA A 333 16.94 14.56 -8.22
C ALA A 333 17.32 15.79 -9.02
N TRP A 334 18.52 16.32 -8.83
CA TRP A 334 19.06 17.41 -9.64
C TRP A 334 19.12 17.01 -11.12
N ALA A 335 19.74 15.86 -11.40
CA ALA A 335 19.86 15.33 -12.76
C ALA A 335 18.48 15.08 -13.41
N HIS A 336 17.53 14.56 -12.64
CA HIS A 336 16.18 14.28 -13.12
C HIS A 336 15.43 15.54 -13.58
N LEU A 337 15.58 16.67 -12.86
CA LEU A 337 15.02 17.96 -13.29
C LEU A 337 15.92 18.75 -14.25
N GLY A 338 17.05 18.19 -14.69
CA GLY A 338 18.01 18.88 -15.54
C GLY A 338 18.69 20.08 -14.87
N LEU A 339 18.77 20.07 -13.54
CA LEU A 339 19.38 21.13 -12.73
C LEU A 339 20.78 20.71 -12.25
N THR A 340 21.64 21.69 -11.99
CA THR A 340 22.98 21.45 -11.42
C THR A 340 22.95 21.75 -9.91
N PRO A 341 23.43 20.84 -9.05
CA PRO A 341 23.49 21.12 -7.62
C PRO A 341 24.38 22.34 -7.34
N PRO A 342 24.01 23.21 -6.39
CA PRO A 342 24.88 24.29 -5.97
C PRO A 342 26.20 23.70 -5.48
N ARG A 343 27.33 24.32 -5.85
CA ARG A 343 28.66 23.88 -5.41
C ARG A 343 28.65 23.81 -3.89
N SER A 344 28.92 22.63 -3.33
CA SER A 344 28.94 22.48 -1.88
C SER A 344 30.00 23.42 -1.30
N THR A 345 29.59 24.39 -0.50
CA THR A 345 30.47 25.01 0.50
C THR A 345 30.64 24.01 1.64
N THR A 346 31.25 22.88 1.36
CA THR A 346 31.76 21.98 2.40
C THR A 346 32.96 22.68 3.02
N GLY A 347 32.73 23.26 4.19
CA GLY A 347 33.76 23.82 5.05
C GLY A 347 34.82 22.78 5.38
N GLY A 348 35.99 22.92 4.76
CA GLY A 348 37.24 22.63 5.43
C GLY A 348 37.52 23.81 6.36
N SER A 349 37.17 23.67 7.64
CA SER A 349 37.75 24.51 8.68
C SER A 349 39.27 24.45 8.55
N GLY A 350 39.89 25.61 8.32
CA GLY A 350 41.33 25.73 8.38
C GLY A 350 41.82 25.28 9.76
N GLN A 351 42.46 24.13 9.81
CA GLN A 351 43.44 23.85 10.83
C GLN A 351 44.75 24.37 10.25
N GLN A 352 45.03 25.65 10.49
CA GLN A 352 46.38 26.16 10.38
C GLN A 352 47.24 25.38 11.36
N ASP A 353 48.27 24.71 10.84
CA ASP A 353 49.36 24.14 11.62
C ASP A 353 49.92 25.20 12.57
N LEU A 354 49.57 25.07 13.86
CA LEU A 354 50.07 25.91 14.93
C LEU A 354 50.98 25.09 15.86
N PHE A 355 51.84 24.26 15.27
CA PHE A 355 53.06 23.75 15.91
C PHE A 355 54.14 23.55 14.84
N GLY A 356 55.05 24.52 14.76
CA GLY A 356 56.20 24.47 13.86
C GLY A 356 57.17 25.64 14.10
N ALA A 357 57.94 25.56 15.19
CA ALA A 357 59.33 26.03 15.39
C ALA A 357 59.63 26.14 16.89
#